data_AF-A0A0G4FND0-F1
#
_entry.id   AF-A0A0G4FND0-F1
#
_cell.length_a   1.000
_cell.length_b   1.000
_cell.length_c   1.000
_cell.angle_alpha   90.00
_cell.angle_beta   90.00
_cell.angle_gamma   90.00
#
_symmetry.space_group_name_H-M   'P 1'
#
loop_
_entity.id
_entity.type
_entity.pdbx_description
1 polymer ?
#
loop_
_entity_poly.entity_id
_entity_poly.type
_entity_poly.pdbx_seq_one_letter_code
_entity_poly.pdbx_strand_id
1 'polypeptide(L)'
;MDSDASRESRVAQSAPATRAPSSDAPRNDQELADRTGKTKDHPARRLVRPRTDHLPTKPSSKPLNRVLFEAVKGAVKVDQYQRYHEEVLDAANEKHKIAMSRLGEEVKSLMKTNAQLVKEVAALTEKGDSLKAAVTALEDDLAGKVEAFTYLSAEVQQHQEDINELKDENQALRHNQCADQEKQRRLQEQNSRMERRLEDLRKAIEEMRSEEQRLEEEEKALLQKVRELKRDSRAIPIQCKHNPSQDPFHCCRHCPCHFVGYHQTDEASAASFPKTVEDACRRRGLSCVAHPKAMINKTANGSWMMKLAIKLGRVREKNTQKGPLSPVDPAKIAKLPYDATIEQEPDGLEFIVHSPWQVKVLGKKQIEGWPHNPKYEAF
;
A
#
# COMPACT_ATOMS: atom_id res chain seq x y z
N MET A 1 -1.00 3.80 -19.21
CA MET A 1 -1.37 4.12 -20.60
C MET A 1 -2.30 2.98 -21.00
N ASP A 2 -3.62 3.05 -20.82
CA ASP A 2 -4.59 4.15 -20.93
C ASP A 2 -5.60 4.11 -19.75
N SER A 3 -5.81 5.22 -19.03
CA SER A 3 -6.91 6.21 -19.22
C SER A 3 -8.27 5.65 -18.77
N ASP A 4 -8.59 5.73 -17.49
CA ASP A 4 -9.42 6.81 -16.90
C ASP A 4 -10.70 7.14 -17.68
N ALA A 5 -11.82 6.60 -17.20
CA ALA A 5 -13.15 7.16 -17.41
C ALA A 5 -13.97 6.97 -16.13
N SER A 6 -13.77 7.91 -15.21
CA SER A 6 -14.64 8.17 -14.07
C SER A 6 -16.07 8.40 -14.56
N ARG A 7 -17.02 7.57 -14.12
CA ARG A 7 -18.45 7.83 -14.28
C ARG A 7 -19.05 8.12 -12.91
N GLU A 8 -19.38 9.40 -12.75
CA GLU A 8 -19.95 10.03 -11.57
C GLU A 8 -21.22 9.30 -11.09
N SER A 9 -21.16 8.82 -9.84
CA SER A 9 -22.33 8.39 -9.08
C SER A 9 -23.03 9.62 -8.51
N ARG A 10 -24.14 10.04 -9.13
CA ARG A 10 -25.07 11.00 -8.52
C ARG A 10 -25.87 10.27 -7.45
N VAL A 11 -25.38 10.35 -6.22
CA VAL A 11 -26.15 10.04 -5.01
C VAL A 11 -27.16 11.18 -4.80
N ALA A 12 -28.39 10.97 -5.24
CA ALA A 12 -29.51 11.81 -4.85
C ALA A 12 -29.90 11.44 -3.41
N GLN A 13 -29.54 12.31 -2.47
CA GLN A 13 -30.03 12.29 -1.10
C GLN A 13 -31.51 12.68 -1.09
N SER A 14 -32.39 11.69 -1.03
CA SER A 14 -33.81 11.90 -0.75
C SER A 14 -34.01 11.90 0.76
N ALA A 15 -34.36 13.06 1.30
CA ALA A 15 -34.67 13.29 2.70
C ALA A 15 -35.84 12.42 3.19
N PRO A 16 -35.79 11.86 4.41
CA PRO A 16 -36.96 11.25 5.03
C PRO A 16 -37.89 12.36 5.53
N ALA A 17 -39.06 12.48 4.90
CA ALA A 17 -40.14 13.31 5.41
C ALA A 17 -40.67 12.70 6.72
N THR A 18 -40.36 13.34 7.84
CA THR A 18 -41.02 13.15 9.13
C THR A 18 -42.51 13.45 8.98
N ARG A 19 -43.33 12.39 8.86
CA ARG A 19 -44.78 12.46 8.91
C ARG A 19 -45.22 12.32 10.36
N ALA A 20 -45.77 13.40 10.91
CA ALA A 20 -46.34 13.46 12.24
C ALA A 20 -47.48 12.42 12.40
N PRO A 21 -47.63 11.80 13.58
CA PRO A 21 -48.82 11.02 13.90
C PRO A 21 -49.98 11.99 14.19
N SER A 22 -51.04 11.91 13.38
CA SER A 22 -52.32 12.55 13.70
C SER A 22 -52.99 11.78 14.82
N SER A 23 -53.04 12.41 15.99
CA SER A 23 -53.86 11.99 17.13
C SER A 23 -55.34 12.26 16.83
N ASP A 24 -56.06 11.26 16.32
CA ASP A 24 -57.52 11.28 16.36
C ASP A 24 -57.98 10.65 17.68
N ALA A 25 -58.35 11.55 18.60
CA ALA A 25 -59.03 11.20 19.84
C ALA A 25 -60.47 10.72 19.56
N PRO A 26 -61.02 9.84 20.40
CA PRO A 26 -62.41 9.42 20.32
C PRO A 26 -63.34 10.57 20.76
N ARG A 27 -64.31 10.90 19.91
CA ARG A 27 -65.44 11.77 20.27
C ARG A 27 -66.32 11.05 21.29
N ASN A 28 -66.37 11.63 22.48
CA ASN A 28 -67.25 11.30 23.57
C ASN A 28 -68.37 12.35 23.55
N ASP A 29 -69.57 11.97 23.12
CA ASP A 29 -70.85 12.68 23.33
C ASP A 29 -71.80 11.58 23.81
N GLN A 30 -72.01 11.32 25.10
CA GLN A 30 -72.66 12.14 26.12
C GLN A 30 -74.07 12.60 25.74
N GLU A 31 -75.03 12.11 26.53
CA GLU A 31 -76.39 12.61 26.74
C GLU A 31 -77.39 12.57 25.58
N LEU A 32 -78.37 11.67 25.69
CA LEU A 32 -79.75 12.14 25.77
C LEU A 32 -80.57 11.27 26.71
N ALA A 33 -80.89 11.86 27.85
CA ALA A 33 -81.83 11.38 28.84
C ALA A 33 -83.28 11.51 28.36
N ASP A 34 -84.12 10.67 28.96
CA ASP A 34 -85.47 10.97 29.43
C ASP A 34 -86.35 11.89 28.61
N ARG A 35 -87.37 11.29 27.97
CA ARG A 35 -88.70 11.91 27.91
C ARG A 35 -89.79 10.90 28.21
N THR A 36 -90.12 10.86 29.50
CA THR A 36 -91.41 10.46 30.03
C THR A 36 -92.48 11.45 29.56
N GLY A 37 -93.34 11.01 28.64
CA GLY A 37 -94.52 11.76 28.20
C GLY A 37 -95.78 11.28 28.92
N LYS A 38 -96.07 11.86 30.08
CA LYS A 38 -97.40 11.84 30.73
C LYS A 38 -98.31 12.86 30.04
N THR A 39 -99.48 12.44 29.59
CA THR A 39 -100.73 13.23 29.48
C THR A 39 -101.88 12.24 29.69
N LYS A 40 -102.52 12.14 30.87
CA LYS A 40 -103.61 13.00 31.36
C LYS A 40 -104.43 13.60 30.22
N ASP A 41 -105.64 13.07 30.01
CA ASP A 41 -106.88 13.86 30.11
C ASP A 41 -108.12 12.96 29.93
N HIS A 42 -108.90 12.84 31.00
CA HIS A 42 -110.36 12.69 30.92
C HIS A 42 -110.95 14.09 30.71
N PRO A 43 -112.10 14.23 30.02
CA PRO A 43 -113.32 14.38 30.81
C PRO A 43 -114.62 13.83 30.17
N ALA A 44 -115.44 13.26 31.06
CA ALA A 44 -116.83 13.64 31.31
C ALA A 44 -117.92 13.58 30.21
N ARG A 45 -118.98 12.85 30.61
CA ARG A 45 -120.41 13.25 30.59
C ARG A 45 -121.09 13.52 29.23
N ARG A 46 -122.13 12.71 28.97
CA ARG A 46 -123.52 13.20 28.95
C ARG A 46 -124.53 12.08 29.16
N LEU A 47 -124.98 11.95 30.41
CA LEU A 47 -126.31 11.46 30.76
C LEU A 47 -127.34 12.50 30.28
N VAL A 48 -128.32 12.06 29.49
CA VAL A 48 -129.58 12.81 29.29
C VAL A 48 -130.71 11.87 29.65
N ARG A 49 -131.27 12.10 30.83
CA ARG A 49 -132.57 11.61 31.31
C ARG A 49 -133.60 12.75 31.20
N PRO A 50 -134.89 12.49 31.43
CA PRO A 50 -136.01 12.94 30.60
C PRO A 50 -136.49 14.35 30.95
N ARG A 51 -137.21 14.99 30.02
CA ARG A 51 -137.95 16.23 30.27
C ARG A 51 -139.44 15.91 30.38
N THR A 52 -139.95 16.07 31.59
CA THR A 52 -141.36 16.22 31.91
C THR A 52 -141.86 17.62 31.53
N ASP A 53 -143.18 17.75 31.51
CA ASP A 53 -143.97 18.98 31.60
C ASP A 53 -144.21 19.76 30.30
N HIS A 54 -145.44 19.66 29.79
CA HIS A 54 -146.41 20.77 29.82
C HIS A 54 -147.81 20.31 29.39
N LEU A 55 -148.77 20.39 30.33
CA LEU A 55 -150.22 20.45 30.10
C LEU A 55 -150.59 21.74 29.34
N PRO A 56 -151.63 21.72 28.49
CA PRO A 56 -152.80 22.54 28.84
C PRO A 56 -154.16 21.90 28.50
N THR A 57 -155.00 21.83 29.53
CA THR A 57 -156.40 22.29 29.61
C THR A 57 -157.18 22.59 28.32
N LYS A 58 -158.24 21.80 28.04
CA LYS A 58 -159.68 22.21 28.03
C LYS A 58 -160.58 21.10 27.45
N PRO A 59 -161.76 20.82 28.05
CA PRO A 59 -162.64 19.74 27.63
C PRO A 59 -163.57 20.20 26.50
N SER A 60 -163.58 19.47 25.39
CA SER A 60 -164.59 19.62 24.32
C SER A 60 -165.28 18.28 24.17
N SER A 61 -166.50 18.23 24.73
CA SER A 61 -167.47 17.14 24.57
C SER A 61 -167.68 16.84 23.09
N LYS A 62 -167.08 15.75 22.61
CA LYS A 62 -167.30 15.18 21.29
C LYS A 62 -167.73 13.72 21.44
N PRO A 63 -168.63 13.24 20.57
CA PRO A 63 -169.45 12.05 20.82
C PRO A 63 -168.62 10.76 20.93
N LEU A 64 -169.06 9.86 21.83
CA LEU A 64 -168.42 8.60 22.24
C LEU A 64 -167.90 7.72 21.06
N ASN A 65 -168.50 7.82 19.87
CA ASN A 65 -168.08 7.07 18.68
C ASN A 65 -166.77 7.56 18.04
N ARG A 66 -166.30 8.77 18.34
CA ARG A 66 -165.03 9.31 17.80
C ARG A 66 -163.82 8.95 18.67
N VAL A 67 -164.02 8.76 19.96
CA VAL A 67 -162.96 8.41 20.93
C VAL A 67 -162.51 6.96 20.76
N LEU A 68 -163.45 6.03 20.50
CA LEU A 68 -163.13 4.65 20.12
C LEU A 68 -162.38 4.57 18.79
N PHE A 69 -162.76 5.38 17.80
CA PHE A 69 -162.11 5.40 16.48
C PHE A 69 -160.68 6.01 16.53
N GLU A 70 -160.46 7.04 17.35
CA GLU A 70 -159.14 7.62 17.61
C GLU A 70 -158.26 6.70 18.48
N ALA A 71 -158.83 5.97 19.44
CA ALA A 71 -158.12 4.96 20.23
C ALA A 71 -157.69 3.76 19.38
N VAL A 72 -158.53 3.29 18.45
CA VAL A 72 -158.18 2.24 17.47
C VAL A 72 -157.15 2.75 16.46
N LYS A 73 -157.26 3.99 15.96
CA LYS A 73 -156.20 4.62 15.14
C LYS A 73 -154.89 4.80 15.93
N GLY A 74 -154.97 5.09 17.22
CA GLY A 74 -153.83 5.18 18.12
C GLY A 74 -153.17 3.82 18.33
N ALA A 75 -153.95 2.76 18.57
CA ALA A 75 -153.44 1.39 18.69
C ALA A 75 -152.82 0.87 17.39
N VAL A 76 -153.42 1.16 16.23
CA VAL A 76 -152.85 0.83 14.91
C VAL A 76 -151.56 1.61 14.65
N LYS A 77 -151.47 2.87 15.08
CA LYS A 77 -150.22 3.64 15.01
C LYS A 77 -149.15 3.10 15.95
N VAL A 78 -149.51 2.71 17.18
CA VAL A 78 -148.58 2.11 18.14
C VAL A 78 -148.03 0.79 17.61
N ASP A 79 -148.89 -0.06 17.03
CA ASP A 79 -148.49 -1.32 16.40
C ASP A 79 -147.61 -1.11 15.14
N GLN A 80 -147.91 -0.10 14.31
CA GLN A 80 -147.03 0.30 13.20
C GLN A 80 -145.67 0.85 13.68
N TYR A 81 -145.65 1.65 14.74
CA TYR A 81 -144.41 2.15 15.35
C TYR A 81 -143.60 1.04 16.01
N GLN A 82 -144.25 0.07 16.65
CA GLN A 82 -143.60 -1.10 17.22
C GLN A 82 -142.96 -1.95 16.12
N ARG A 83 -143.71 -2.26 15.04
CA ARG A 83 -143.16 -2.97 13.88
C ARG A 83 -142.00 -2.23 13.22
N TYR A 84 -142.12 -0.91 13.02
CA TYR A 84 -141.03 -0.10 12.48
C TYR A 84 -139.80 -0.09 13.41
N HIS A 85 -140.01 0.01 14.73
CA HIS A 85 -138.92 -0.02 15.70
C HIS A 85 -138.25 -1.41 15.75
N GLU A 86 -139.01 -2.49 15.67
CA GLU A 86 -138.50 -3.86 15.53
C GLU A 86 -137.70 -4.04 14.23
N GLU A 87 -138.22 -3.58 13.09
CA GLU A 87 -137.49 -3.59 11.80
C GLU A 87 -136.19 -2.78 11.84
N VAL A 88 -136.19 -1.61 12.49
CA VAL A 88 -134.99 -0.79 12.66
C VAL A 88 -133.99 -1.45 13.60
N LEU A 89 -134.44 -2.09 14.68
CA LEU A 89 -133.59 -2.85 15.59
C LEU A 89 -133.00 -4.08 14.90
N ASP A 90 -133.79 -4.83 14.15
CA ASP A 90 -133.33 -5.99 13.39
C ASP A 90 -132.32 -5.58 12.32
N ALA A 91 -132.59 -4.50 11.58
CA ALA A 91 -131.64 -3.95 10.62
C ALA A 91 -130.35 -3.44 11.30
N ALA A 92 -130.43 -2.85 12.49
CA ALA A 92 -129.26 -2.41 13.26
C ALA A 92 -128.46 -3.60 13.81
N ASN A 93 -129.14 -4.63 14.32
CA ASN A 93 -128.54 -5.87 14.81
C ASN A 93 -127.86 -6.64 13.67
N GLU A 94 -128.48 -6.71 12.50
CA GLU A 94 -127.87 -7.38 11.34
C GLU A 94 -126.68 -6.59 10.81
N LYS A 95 -126.76 -5.25 10.75
CA LYS A 95 -125.59 -4.40 10.44
C LYS A 95 -124.46 -4.59 11.45
N HIS A 96 -124.78 -4.66 12.75
CA HIS A 96 -123.80 -4.91 13.80
C HIS A 96 -123.15 -6.28 13.65
N LYS A 97 -123.94 -7.32 13.38
CA LYS A 97 -123.47 -8.68 13.12
C LYS A 97 -122.54 -8.74 11.91
N ILE A 98 -122.88 -8.07 10.80
CA ILE A 98 -122.02 -7.98 9.61
C ILE A 98 -120.71 -7.25 9.96
N ALA A 99 -120.77 -6.13 10.69
CA ALA A 99 -119.59 -5.38 11.10
C ALA A 99 -118.68 -6.20 12.02
N MET A 100 -119.24 -6.93 12.98
CA MET A 100 -118.49 -7.82 13.87
C MET A 100 -117.86 -9.00 13.13
N SER A 101 -118.55 -9.58 12.14
CA SER A 101 -117.97 -10.61 11.27
C SER A 101 -116.79 -10.08 10.47
N ARG A 102 -116.90 -8.89 9.85
CA ARG A 102 -115.80 -8.25 9.11
C ARG A 102 -114.60 -7.96 10.01
N LEU A 103 -114.84 -7.37 11.19
CA LEU A 103 -113.78 -7.10 12.16
C LEU A 103 -113.11 -8.41 12.61
N GLY A 104 -113.89 -9.48 12.82
CA GLY A 104 -113.36 -10.80 13.14
C GLY A 104 -112.46 -11.38 12.03
N GLU A 105 -112.82 -11.18 10.76
CA GLU A 105 -111.99 -11.57 9.61
C GLU A 105 -110.70 -10.74 9.51
N GLU A 106 -110.80 -9.42 9.72
CA GLU A 106 -109.64 -8.51 9.76
C GLU A 106 -108.67 -8.89 10.88
N VAL A 107 -109.18 -9.13 12.10
CA VAL A 107 -108.36 -9.58 13.23
C VAL A 107 -107.69 -10.92 12.92
N LYS A 108 -108.40 -11.88 12.33
CA LYS A 108 -107.80 -13.16 11.90
C LYS A 108 -106.71 -12.96 10.85
N SER A 109 -106.92 -12.06 9.90
CA SER A 109 -105.91 -11.71 8.88
C SER A 109 -104.67 -11.09 9.51
N LEU A 110 -104.85 -10.10 10.40
CA LEU A 110 -103.77 -9.45 11.15
C LEU A 110 -103.00 -10.42 12.05
N MET A 111 -103.67 -11.39 12.67
CA MET A 111 -102.98 -12.42 13.46
C MET A 111 -102.13 -13.33 12.58
N LYS A 112 -102.59 -13.66 11.37
CA LYS A 112 -101.80 -14.44 10.40
C LYS A 112 -100.57 -13.66 9.93
N THR A 113 -100.72 -12.39 9.58
CA THR A 113 -99.59 -11.55 9.16
C THR A 113 -98.61 -11.35 10.31
N ASN A 114 -99.08 -11.09 11.54
CA ASN A 114 -98.22 -10.96 12.71
C ASN A 114 -97.43 -12.25 12.99
N ALA A 115 -98.08 -13.41 12.90
CA ALA A 115 -97.39 -14.71 13.05
C ALA A 115 -96.30 -14.93 11.98
N GLN A 116 -96.53 -14.48 10.75
CA GLN A 116 -95.54 -14.55 9.67
C GLN A 116 -94.37 -13.59 9.93
N LEU A 117 -94.66 -12.34 10.32
CA LEU A 117 -93.63 -11.35 10.65
C LEU A 117 -92.75 -11.81 11.83
N VAL A 118 -93.34 -12.43 12.86
CA VAL A 118 -92.57 -13.01 13.98
C VAL A 118 -91.60 -14.08 13.50
N LYS A 119 -92.01 -14.94 12.56
CA LYS A 119 -91.12 -15.95 11.96
C LYS A 119 -89.99 -15.30 11.15
N GLU A 120 -90.31 -14.28 10.37
CA GLU A 120 -89.31 -13.55 9.58
C GLU A 120 -88.30 -12.82 10.47
N VAL A 121 -88.75 -12.17 11.55
CA VAL A 121 -87.88 -11.54 12.55
C VAL A 121 -86.96 -12.57 13.21
N ALA A 122 -87.47 -13.74 13.58
CA ALA A 122 -86.65 -14.81 14.14
C ALA A 122 -85.58 -15.28 13.15
N ALA A 123 -85.94 -15.53 11.89
CA ALA A 123 -84.99 -15.94 10.85
C ALA A 123 -83.94 -14.87 10.52
N LEU A 124 -84.33 -13.59 10.54
CA LEU A 124 -83.39 -12.47 10.36
C LEU A 124 -82.45 -12.33 11.57
N THR A 125 -82.93 -12.59 12.78
CA THR A 125 -82.11 -12.58 13.99
C THR A 125 -81.06 -13.68 13.92
N GLU A 126 -81.44 -14.90 13.56
CA GLU A 126 -80.52 -16.03 13.38
C GLU A 126 -79.45 -15.73 12.31
N LYS A 127 -79.84 -15.15 11.17
CA LYS A 127 -78.89 -14.69 10.14
C LYS A 127 -77.96 -13.60 10.68
N GLY A 128 -78.48 -12.67 11.46
CA GLY A 128 -77.71 -11.61 12.10
C GLY A 128 -76.64 -12.17 13.04
N ASP A 129 -77.00 -13.16 13.86
CA ASP A 129 -76.05 -13.82 14.78
C ASP A 129 -75.02 -14.67 14.03
N SER A 130 -75.43 -15.36 12.96
CA SER A 130 -74.50 -16.10 12.08
C SER A 130 -73.50 -15.16 11.40
N LEU A 131 -73.95 -14.00 10.90
CA LEU A 131 -73.07 -12.99 10.29
C LEU A 131 -72.09 -12.41 11.31
N LYS A 132 -72.53 -12.12 12.54
CA LYS A 132 -71.64 -11.65 13.60
C LYS A 132 -70.55 -12.68 13.90
N ALA A 133 -70.92 -13.96 14.04
CA ALA A 133 -69.95 -15.02 14.28
C ALA A 133 -68.94 -15.17 13.13
N ALA A 134 -69.40 -15.03 11.87
CA ALA A 134 -68.53 -15.05 10.71
C ALA A 134 -67.58 -13.85 10.66
N VAL A 135 -68.04 -12.65 11.03
CA VAL A 135 -67.19 -11.45 11.13
C VAL A 135 -66.10 -11.65 12.18
N THR A 136 -66.45 -12.13 13.37
CA THR A 136 -65.45 -12.41 14.43
C THR A 136 -64.42 -13.44 13.98
N ALA A 137 -64.84 -14.52 13.31
CA ALA A 137 -63.90 -15.51 12.78
C ALA A 137 -62.95 -14.94 11.71
N LEU A 138 -63.43 -13.99 10.89
CA LEU A 138 -62.59 -13.28 9.91
C LEU A 138 -61.63 -12.29 10.57
N GLU A 139 -62.06 -11.62 11.63
CA GLU A 139 -61.20 -10.74 12.44
C GLU A 139 -60.05 -11.54 13.07
N ASP A 140 -60.35 -12.72 13.63
CA ASP A 140 -59.33 -13.63 14.20
C ASP A 140 -58.36 -14.16 13.13
N ASP A 141 -58.87 -14.59 11.96
CA ASP A 141 -58.02 -15.04 10.84
C ASP A 141 -57.13 -13.91 10.31
N LEU A 142 -57.68 -12.68 10.21
CA LEU A 142 -56.91 -11.52 9.80
C LEU A 142 -55.82 -11.17 10.83
N ALA A 143 -56.13 -11.22 12.13
CA ALA A 143 -55.16 -11.00 13.18
C ALA A 143 -54.01 -12.01 13.09
N GLY A 144 -54.31 -13.31 12.95
CA GLY A 144 -53.29 -14.35 12.77
C GLY A 144 -52.42 -14.14 11.52
N LYS A 145 -53.02 -13.69 10.41
CA LYS A 145 -52.27 -13.36 9.18
C LYS A 145 -51.39 -12.13 9.34
N VAL A 146 -51.84 -11.11 10.08
CA VAL A 146 -51.03 -9.92 10.39
C VAL A 146 -49.83 -10.31 11.23
N GLU A 147 -50.00 -11.14 12.26
CA GLU A 147 -48.89 -11.64 13.08
C GLU A 147 -47.88 -12.43 12.23
N ALA A 148 -48.34 -13.37 11.41
CA ALA A 148 -47.48 -14.13 10.50
C ALA A 148 -46.72 -13.20 9.52
N PHE A 149 -47.39 -12.18 8.98
CA PHE A 149 -46.76 -11.19 8.12
C PHE A 149 -45.68 -10.38 8.85
N THR A 150 -45.94 -9.94 10.08
CA THR A 150 -44.94 -9.22 10.87
C THR A 150 -43.71 -10.07 11.17
N TYR A 151 -43.89 -11.35 11.49
CA TYR A 151 -42.80 -12.30 11.70
C TYR A 151 -41.95 -12.48 10.43
N LEU A 152 -42.60 -12.77 9.29
CA LEU A 152 -41.91 -12.93 8.01
C LEU A 152 -41.19 -11.65 7.58
N SER A 153 -41.77 -10.48 7.84
CA SER A 153 -41.11 -9.20 7.58
C SER A 153 -39.84 -9.02 8.40
N ALA A 154 -39.83 -9.49 9.66
CA ALA A 154 -38.65 -9.46 10.51
C ALA A 154 -37.57 -10.45 10.03
N GLU A 155 -37.94 -11.67 9.63
CA GLU A 155 -36.99 -12.64 9.03
C GLU A 155 -36.36 -12.11 7.74
N VAL A 156 -37.15 -11.49 6.86
CA VAL A 156 -36.63 -10.88 5.63
C VAL A 156 -35.65 -9.76 5.95
N GLN A 157 -35.93 -8.95 6.97
CA GLN A 157 -35.00 -7.92 7.41
C GLN A 157 -33.69 -8.52 7.95
N GLN A 158 -33.78 -9.54 8.81
CA GLN A 158 -32.60 -10.22 9.35
C GLN A 158 -31.74 -10.82 8.22
N HIS A 159 -32.36 -11.53 7.27
CA HIS A 159 -31.63 -12.08 6.13
C HIS A 159 -31.01 -11.00 5.25
N GLN A 160 -31.63 -9.83 5.14
CA GLN A 160 -31.06 -8.71 4.41
C GLN A 160 -29.82 -8.13 5.12
N GLU A 161 -29.83 -8.10 6.46
CA GLU A 161 -28.69 -7.71 7.29
C GLU A 161 -27.55 -8.74 7.15
N ASP A 162 -27.84 -10.03 7.28
CA ASP A 162 -26.87 -11.13 7.10
C ASP A 162 -26.21 -11.09 5.70
N ILE A 163 -27.00 -10.82 4.65
CA ILE A 163 -26.49 -10.68 3.27
C ILE A 163 -25.52 -9.50 3.15
N ASN A 164 -25.77 -8.40 3.86
CA ASN A 164 -24.90 -7.23 3.81
C ASN A 164 -23.59 -7.50 4.55
N GLU A 165 -23.64 -8.13 5.72
CA GLU A 165 -22.44 -8.56 6.45
C GLU A 165 -21.57 -9.50 5.60
N LEU A 166 -22.19 -10.50 4.95
CA LEU A 166 -21.46 -11.43 4.06
C LEU A 166 -20.85 -10.72 2.85
N LYS A 167 -21.48 -9.68 2.32
CA LYS A 167 -20.89 -8.87 1.23
C LYS A 167 -19.67 -8.11 1.70
N ASP A 168 -19.73 -7.50 2.88
CA ASP A 168 -18.62 -6.76 3.47
C ASP A 168 -17.44 -7.69 3.78
N GLU A 169 -17.71 -8.86 4.35
CA GLU A 169 -16.70 -9.91 4.56
C GLU A 169 -16.07 -10.38 3.24
N ASN A 170 -16.88 -10.60 2.19
CA ASN A 170 -16.37 -11.00 0.88
C ASN A 170 -15.47 -9.91 0.28
N GLN A 171 -15.84 -8.64 0.43
CA GLN A 171 -15.02 -7.52 -0.03
C GLN A 171 -13.68 -7.45 0.73
N ALA A 172 -13.70 -7.63 2.05
CA ALA A 172 -12.48 -7.69 2.86
C ALA A 172 -11.56 -8.85 2.43
N LEU A 173 -12.14 -10.04 2.17
CA LEU A 173 -11.38 -11.19 1.67
C LEU A 173 -10.75 -10.93 0.31
N ARG A 174 -11.46 -10.26 -0.61
CA ARG A 174 -10.89 -9.87 -1.91
C ARG A 174 -9.73 -8.89 -1.78
N HIS A 175 -9.83 -7.91 -0.88
CA HIS A 175 -8.75 -6.98 -0.59
C HIS A 175 -7.52 -7.71 -0.02
N ASN A 176 -7.72 -8.63 0.93
CA ASN A 176 -6.64 -9.45 1.48
C ASN A 176 -5.99 -10.32 0.42
N GLN A 177 -6.78 -10.98 -0.44
CA GLN A 177 -6.27 -11.78 -1.55
C GLN A 177 -5.41 -10.95 -2.51
N CYS A 178 -5.81 -9.72 -2.82
CA CYS A 178 -5.01 -8.81 -3.65
C CYS A 178 -3.68 -8.43 -2.98
N ALA A 179 -3.71 -8.14 -1.68
CA ALA A 179 -2.50 -7.84 -0.91
C ALA A 179 -1.53 -9.03 -0.87
N ASP A 180 -2.05 -10.25 -0.71
CA ASP A 180 -1.25 -11.47 -0.71
C ASP A 180 -0.65 -11.76 -2.10
N GLN A 181 -1.40 -11.54 -3.18
CA GLN A 181 -0.88 -11.64 -4.55
C GLN A 181 0.24 -10.63 -4.81
N GLU A 182 0.09 -9.39 -4.36
CA GLU A 182 1.14 -8.35 -4.45
C GLU A 182 2.39 -8.77 -3.67
N LYS A 183 2.21 -9.29 -2.45
CA LYS A 183 3.30 -9.81 -1.63
C LYS A 183 4.02 -10.98 -2.31
N GLN A 184 3.26 -11.92 -2.89
CA GLN A 184 3.81 -13.04 -3.64
C GLN A 184 4.63 -12.58 -4.85
N ARG A 185 4.13 -11.60 -5.62
CA ARG A 185 4.87 -11.02 -6.75
C ARG A 185 6.19 -10.39 -6.31
N ARG A 186 6.18 -9.59 -5.23
CA ARG A 186 7.41 -8.99 -4.67
C ARG A 186 8.42 -10.03 -4.21
N LEU A 187 7.96 -11.10 -3.56
CA LEU A 187 8.83 -12.20 -3.14
C LEU A 187 9.43 -12.92 -4.36
N GLN A 188 8.66 -13.13 -5.42
CA GLN A 188 9.15 -13.73 -6.66
C GLN A 188 10.21 -12.84 -7.34
N GLU A 189 9.96 -11.53 -7.43
CA GLU A 189 10.94 -10.57 -7.96
C GLU A 189 12.24 -10.54 -7.12
N GLN A 190 12.12 -10.59 -5.78
CA GLN A 190 13.26 -10.68 -4.88
C GLN A 190 14.05 -11.98 -5.10
N ASN A 191 13.38 -13.12 -5.23
CA ASN A 191 14.03 -14.40 -5.53
C ASN A 191 14.78 -14.36 -6.87
N SER A 192 14.14 -13.89 -7.95
CA SER A 192 14.81 -13.76 -9.25
C SER A 192 15.99 -12.77 -9.23
N ARG A 193 15.97 -11.76 -8.35
CA ARG A 193 17.13 -10.88 -8.13
C ARG A 193 18.25 -11.59 -7.38
N MET A 194 17.92 -12.39 -6.37
CA MET A 194 18.91 -13.18 -5.62
C MET A 194 19.54 -14.26 -6.49
N GLU A 195 18.76 -14.96 -7.33
CA GLU A 195 19.27 -15.96 -8.28
C GLU A 195 20.28 -15.33 -9.26
N ARG A 196 19.96 -14.16 -9.83
CA ARG A 196 20.91 -13.42 -10.68
C ARG A 196 22.19 -13.06 -9.94
N ARG A 197 22.09 -12.54 -8.71
CA ARG A 197 23.26 -12.23 -7.88
C ARG A 197 24.12 -13.45 -7.58
N LEU A 198 23.50 -14.60 -7.33
CA LEU A 198 24.24 -15.85 -7.10
C LEU A 198 24.99 -16.28 -8.36
N GLU A 199 24.39 -16.13 -9.53
CA GLU A 199 25.04 -16.43 -10.80
C GLU A 199 26.21 -15.47 -11.09
N ASP A 200 26.02 -14.16 -10.86
CA ASP A 200 27.10 -13.17 -11.01
C ASP A 200 28.26 -13.47 -10.05
N LEU A 201 27.98 -13.83 -8.80
CA LEU A 201 29.00 -14.21 -7.84
C LEU A 201 29.74 -15.50 -8.24
N ARG A 202 29.04 -16.48 -8.80
CA ARG A 202 29.67 -17.71 -9.32
C ARG A 202 30.64 -17.39 -10.45
N LYS A 203 30.24 -16.54 -11.40
CA LYS A 203 31.12 -16.09 -12.49
C LYS A 203 32.34 -15.34 -11.97
N ALA A 204 32.14 -14.41 -11.03
CA ALA A 204 33.25 -13.68 -10.42
C ALA A 204 34.24 -14.61 -9.69
N ILE A 205 33.75 -15.65 -9.01
CA ILE A 205 34.61 -16.67 -8.39
C ILE A 205 35.42 -17.42 -9.43
N GLU A 206 34.82 -17.79 -10.56
CA GLU A 206 35.52 -18.50 -11.63
C GLU A 206 36.58 -17.61 -12.31
N GLU A 207 36.26 -16.35 -12.55
CA GLU A 207 37.21 -15.35 -13.07
C GLU A 207 38.40 -15.16 -12.12
N MET A 208 38.14 -15.03 -10.81
CA MET A 208 39.21 -14.94 -9.81
C MET A 208 40.10 -16.19 -9.78
N ARG A 209 39.51 -17.39 -9.89
CA ARG A 209 40.28 -18.64 -9.96
C ARG A 209 41.15 -18.72 -11.21
N SER A 210 40.62 -18.29 -12.37
CA SER A 210 41.39 -18.24 -13.60
C SER A 210 42.55 -17.25 -13.52
N GLU A 211 42.33 -16.08 -12.89
CA GLU A 211 43.38 -15.08 -12.68
C GLU A 211 44.43 -15.56 -11.68
N GLU A 212 44.02 -16.23 -10.60
CA GLU A 212 44.93 -16.88 -9.65
C GLU A 212 45.85 -17.89 -10.36
N GLN A 213 45.29 -18.76 -11.20
CA GLN A 213 46.08 -19.71 -11.99
C GLN A 213 47.06 -19.01 -12.93
N ARG A 214 46.64 -17.93 -13.61
CA ARG A 214 47.50 -17.12 -14.49
C ARG A 214 48.68 -16.51 -13.72
N LEU A 215 48.42 -15.98 -12.53
CA LEU A 215 49.44 -15.40 -11.66
C LEU A 215 50.42 -16.46 -11.15
N GLU A 216 49.94 -17.65 -10.78
CA GLU A 216 50.82 -18.77 -10.41
C GLU A 216 51.76 -19.18 -11.56
N GLU A 217 51.26 -19.18 -12.80
CA GLU A 217 52.08 -19.47 -13.99
C GLU A 217 53.11 -18.37 -14.25
N GLU A 218 52.75 -17.09 -14.12
CA GLU A 218 53.67 -15.97 -14.21
C GLU A 218 54.75 -16.00 -13.12
N GLU A 219 54.38 -16.34 -11.88
CA GLU A 219 55.32 -16.50 -10.77
C GLU A 219 56.35 -17.60 -11.10
N LYS A 220 55.89 -18.76 -11.57
CA LYS A 220 56.78 -19.87 -11.99
C LYS A 220 57.75 -19.42 -13.08
N ALA A 221 57.27 -18.67 -14.09
CA ALA A 221 58.10 -18.15 -15.18
C ALA A 221 59.14 -17.12 -14.68
N LEU A 222 58.76 -16.23 -13.76
CA LEU A 222 59.68 -15.27 -13.15
C LEU A 222 60.73 -15.96 -12.30
N LEU A 223 60.34 -16.94 -11.48
CA LEU A 223 61.28 -17.76 -10.71
C LEU A 223 62.28 -18.47 -11.61
N GLN A 224 61.85 -18.96 -12.77
CA GLN A 224 62.75 -19.53 -13.77
C GLN A 224 63.73 -18.50 -14.33
N LYS A 225 63.27 -17.31 -14.76
CA LYS A 225 64.14 -16.23 -15.22
C LYS A 225 65.17 -15.81 -14.16
N VAL A 226 64.75 -15.73 -12.89
CA VAL A 226 65.67 -15.44 -11.78
C VAL A 226 66.75 -16.52 -11.65
N ARG A 227 66.40 -17.81 -11.83
CA ARG A 227 67.39 -18.90 -11.82
C ARG A 227 68.36 -18.80 -12.99
N GLU A 228 67.89 -18.46 -14.18
CA GLU A 228 68.71 -18.27 -15.38
C GLU A 228 69.69 -17.09 -15.19
N LEU A 229 69.21 -15.92 -14.78
CA LEU A 229 70.07 -14.76 -14.47
C LEU A 229 71.10 -15.04 -13.36
N LYS A 230 70.72 -15.85 -12.35
CA LYS A 230 71.65 -16.31 -11.31
C LYS A 230 72.72 -17.26 -11.85
N ARG A 231 72.47 -17.99 -12.94
CA ARG A 231 73.49 -18.80 -13.63
C ARG A 231 74.39 -17.91 -14.49
N ASP A 232 73.82 -16.98 -15.24
CA ASP A 232 74.57 -16.08 -16.12
C ASP A 232 75.48 -15.13 -15.34
N SER A 233 75.03 -14.64 -14.18
CA SER A 233 75.87 -13.83 -13.27
C SER A 233 77.04 -14.62 -12.65
N ARG A 234 76.98 -15.95 -12.59
CA ARG A 234 78.13 -16.80 -12.22
C ARG A 234 79.10 -17.04 -13.39
N ALA A 235 78.67 -16.79 -14.64
CA ALA A 235 79.49 -16.99 -15.83
C ALA A 235 80.48 -15.86 -16.10
N ILE A 236 80.39 -14.73 -15.38
CA ILE A 236 81.44 -13.71 -15.36
C ILE A 236 82.19 -13.83 -14.02
N PRO A 237 83.18 -14.73 -13.90
CA PRO A 237 84.07 -14.70 -12.76
C PRO A 237 84.94 -13.45 -12.90
N ILE A 238 84.53 -12.34 -12.30
CA ILE A 238 85.46 -11.28 -11.90
C ILE A 238 86.26 -11.76 -10.68
N GLN A 239 86.77 -12.98 -10.73
CA GLN A 239 87.78 -13.45 -9.79
C GLN A 239 89.12 -13.05 -10.41
N CYS A 240 89.67 -11.89 -10.02
CA CYS A 240 91.10 -11.66 -10.23
C CYS A 240 91.80 -12.85 -9.58
N LYS A 241 92.63 -13.58 -10.33
CA LYS A 241 93.44 -14.70 -9.80
C LYS A 241 94.32 -14.29 -8.60
N HIS A 242 94.50 -12.98 -8.39
CA HIS A 242 95.23 -12.39 -7.27
C HIS A 242 94.33 -11.88 -6.14
N ASN A 243 93.01 -12.13 -6.18
CA ASN A 243 92.02 -11.85 -5.13
C ASN A 243 91.55 -13.13 -4.39
N PRO A 244 92.44 -13.87 -3.71
CA PRO A 244 92.06 -15.12 -3.04
C PRO A 244 91.08 -14.89 -1.88
N SER A 245 91.05 -13.68 -1.31
CA SER A 245 90.13 -13.30 -0.22
C SER A 245 88.71 -13.03 -0.69
N GLN A 246 88.46 -13.01 -2.00
CA GLN A 246 87.21 -12.51 -2.59
C GLN A 246 86.83 -11.12 -2.08
N ASP A 247 87.82 -10.30 -1.70
CA ASP A 247 87.54 -8.96 -1.21
C ASP A 247 86.90 -8.15 -2.35
N PRO A 248 85.65 -7.67 -2.20
CA PRO A 248 84.99 -6.86 -3.22
C PRO A 248 85.76 -5.56 -3.53
N PHE A 249 86.71 -5.19 -2.67
CA PHE A 249 87.57 -4.02 -2.84
C PHE A 249 88.97 -4.31 -3.39
N HIS A 250 89.30 -5.57 -3.69
CA HIS A 250 90.62 -5.95 -4.18
C HIS A 250 91.08 -5.16 -5.42
N CYS A 251 92.35 -4.78 -5.42
CA CYS A 251 93.00 -4.00 -6.47
C CYS A 251 94.33 -4.67 -6.91
N CYS A 252 94.32 -5.37 -8.04
CA CYS A 252 95.52 -5.91 -8.71
C CYS A 252 95.71 -5.25 -10.10
N ARG A 253 96.94 -5.25 -10.66
CA ARG A 253 97.19 -4.81 -12.05
C ARG A 253 96.41 -5.61 -13.11
N HIS A 254 95.86 -6.77 -12.73
CA HIS A 254 95.06 -7.65 -13.58
C HIS A 254 93.55 -7.54 -13.33
N CYS A 255 93.10 -6.64 -12.45
CA CYS A 255 91.68 -6.39 -12.22
C CYS A 255 91.16 -5.44 -13.31
N PRO A 256 90.07 -5.77 -14.01
CA PRO A 256 89.49 -4.93 -15.07
C PRO A 256 88.87 -3.61 -14.58
N CYS A 257 89.03 -3.24 -13.31
CA CYS A 257 88.25 -2.17 -12.65
C CYS A 257 89.06 -0.91 -12.32
N HIS A 258 90.22 -0.69 -12.94
CA HIS A 258 91.04 0.50 -12.67
C HIS A 258 91.24 1.32 -13.93
N PHE A 259 90.76 2.55 -13.90
CA PHE A 259 91.09 3.56 -14.90
C PHE A 259 92.11 4.53 -14.31
N VAL A 260 93.05 4.95 -15.15
CA VAL A 260 94.01 6.01 -14.82
C VAL A 260 93.57 7.26 -15.56
N GLY A 261 92.92 8.16 -14.84
CA GLY A 261 92.55 9.47 -15.35
C GLY A 261 93.73 10.43 -15.33
N TYR A 262 93.80 11.30 -16.33
CA TYR A 262 94.69 12.44 -16.34
C TYR A 262 93.82 13.69 -16.34
N HIS A 263 93.94 14.51 -15.32
CA HIS A 263 93.20 15.76 -15.16
C HIS A 263 94.16 16.93 -15.35
N GLN A 264 93.84 17.82 -16.28
CA GLN A 264 94.60 19.05 -16.51
C GLN A 264 94.29 20.04 -15.39
N THR A 265 95.31 20.61 -14.76
CA THR A 265 95.16 21.49 -13.61
C THR A 265 96.15 22.65 -13.68
N ASP A 266 95.92 23.70 -12.89
CA ASP A 266 96.86 24.83 -12.79
C ASP A 266 97.97 24.55 -11.77
N GLU A 267 99.01 25.40 -11.77
CA GLU A 267 100.16 25.24 -10.89
C GLU A 267 99.79 25.35 -9.40
N ALA A 268 98.87 26.24 -9.05
CA ALA A 268 98.43 26.44 -7.68
C ALA A 268 97.71 25.20 -7.12
N SER A 269 96.82 24.62 -7.92
CA SER A 269 96.06 23.40 -7.60
C SER A 269 96.99 22.18 -7.56
N ALA A 270 97.92 22.08 -8.51
CA ALA A 270 98.99 21.08 -8.52
C ALA A 270 99.86 21.15 -7.25
N ALA A 271 100.26 22.36 -6.83
CA ALA A 271 101.09 22.60 -5.65
C ALA A 271 100.34 22.39 -4.33
N SER A 272 99.02 22.56 -4.33
CA SER A 272 98.16 22.29 -3.17
C SER A 272 98.04 20.80 -2.83
N PHE A 273 98.41 19.91 -3.77
CA PHE A 273 98.43 18.48 -3.51
C PHE A 273 99.58 18.11 -2.55
N PRO A 274 99.34 17.29 -1.51
CA PRO A 274 100.37 16.96 -0.54
C PRO A 274 101.60 16.33 -1.21
N LYS A 275 102.80 16.89 -0.99
CA LYS A 275 104.08 16.37 -1.52
C LYS A 275 104.32 14.89 -1.21
N THR A 276 103.67 14.35 -0.18
CA THR A 276 103.68 12.90 0.16
C THR A 276 103.07 12.00 -0.93
N VAL A 277 102.36 12.58 -1.91
CA VAL A 277 101.80 11.91 -3.09
C VAL A 277 102.85 11.74 -4.21
N GLU A 278 103.80 12.67 -4.39
CA GLU A 278 104.88 12.52 -5.38
C GLU A 278 105.77 11.30 -5.09
N ASP A 279 106.09 11.05 -3.82
CA ASP A 279 106.85 9.86 -3.40
C ASP A 279 106.04 8.56 -3.50
N ALA A 280 104.73 8.62 -3.25
CA ALA A 280 103.83 7.50 -3.51
C ALA A 280 103.77 7.16 -5.00
N CYS A 281 103.98 8.15 -5.87
CA CYS A 281 103.91 7.95 -7.30
C CYS A 281 105.10 7.17 -7.88
N ARG A 282 106.32 7.40 -7.36
CA ARG A 282 107.51 6.63 -7.79
C ARG A 282 107.40 5.14 -7.45
N ARG A 283 106.68 4.78 -6.39
CA ARG A 283 106.60 3.38 -5.91
C ARG A 283 105.34 2.63 -6.36
N ARG A 284 104.20 3.31 -6.58
CA ARG A 284 102.90 2.62 -6.77
C ARG A 284 102.03 3.12 -7.93
N GLY A 285 102.37 4.25 -8.57
CA GLY A 285 101.74 4.69 -9.84
C GLY A 285 100.27 5.14 -9.76
N LEU A 286 99.77 5.47 -8.56
CA LEU A 286 98.35 5.70 -8.30
C LEU A 286 97.92 7.18 -8.39
N SER A 287 98.80 8.13 -8.12
CA SER A 287 98.55 9.53 -8.47
C SER A 287 99.85 10.31 -8.54
N CYS A 288 100.09 11.06 -9.63
CA CYS A 288 101.18 12.02 -9.74
C CYS A 288 100.66 13.34 -10.24
N VAL A 289 101.26 14.41 -9.74
CA VAL A 289 101.29 15.69 -10.43
C VAL A 289 102.55 15.69 -11.30
N ALA A 290 102.40 15.97 -12.59
CA ALA A 290 103.51 16.02 -13.53
C ALA A 290 103.67 17.46 -14.03
N HIS A 291 104.91 17.95 -13.94
CA HIS A 291 105.29 19.23 -14.52
C HIS A 291 105.02 19.22 -16.03
N PRO A 292 104.56 20.33 -16.62
CA PRO A 292 104.23 20.40 -18.06
C PRO A 292 105.32 19.84 -18.98
N LYS A 293 106.59 20.15 -18.67
CA LYS A 293 107.77 19.64 -19.38
C LYS A 293 107.92 18.11 -19.41
N ALA A 294 107.35 17.39 -18.44
CA ALA A 294 107.41 15.92 -18.39
C ALA A 294 106.27 15.25 -19.16
N MET A 295 105.24 16.01 -19.57
CA MET A 295 104.00 15.51 -20.19
C MET A 295 103.61 16.32 -21.42
N ILE A 296 104.60 16.77 -22.20
CA ILE A 296 104.43 17.65 -23.37
C ILE A 296 103.39 17.09 -24.36
N ASN A 297 103.33 15.78 -24.52
CA ASN A 297 102.42 15.11 -25.46
C ASN A 297 100.98 14.95 -24.93
N LYS A 298 100.67 15.42 -23.73
CA LYS A 298 99.36 15.24 -23.06
C LYS A 298 98.75 16.54 -22.53
N THR A 299 99.43 17.68 -22.67
CA THR A 299 98.95 18.98 -22.21
C THR A 299 98.67 19.87 -23.40
N ALA A 300 97.46 20.41 -23.52
CA ALA A 300 97.12 21.27 -24.65
C ALA A 300 97.86 22.62 -24.64
N ASN A 301 98.36 23.10 -23.50
CA ASN A 301 98.93 24.45 -23.37
C ASN A 301 100.03 24.57 -22.29
N GLY A 302 100.81 23.52 -22.05
CA GLY A 302 101.89 23.58 -21.05
C GLY A 302 101.39 23.75 -19.61
N SER A 303 100.18 23.28 -19.31
CA SER A 303 99.58 23.22 -17.97
C SER A 303 100.06 22.01 -17.17
N TRP A 304 99.81 22.01 -15.86
CA TRP A 304 100.10 20.86 -15.01
C TRP A 304 99.11 19.73 -15.26
N MET A 305 99.55 18.48 -15.08
CA MET A 305 98.68 17.30 -15.20
C MET A 305 98.69 16.51 -13.91
N MET A 306 97.50 16.17 -13.42
CA MET A 306 97.31 15.26 -12.31
C MET A 306 96.83 13.90 -12.81
N LYS A 307 97.66 12.88 -12.66
CA LYS A 307 97.28 11.48 -12.84
C LYS A 307 96.53 11.02 -11.58
N LEU A 308 95.39 10.37 -11.77
CA LEU A 308 94.55 9.81 -10.70
C LEU A 308 94.20 8.36 -11.03
N ALA A 309 94.44 7.45 -10.09
CA ALA A 309 93.89 6.11 -10.11
C ALA A 309 92.49 6.15 -9.53
N ILE A 310 91.52 5.88 -10.38
CA ILE A 310 90.11 5.97 -10.06
C ILE A 310 89.52 4.57 -10.16
N LYS A 311 88.87 4.11 -9.09
CA LYS A 311 88.00 2.94 -9.16
C LYS A 311 86.61 3.42 -9.52
N LEU A 312 86.20 3.10 -10.74
CA LEU A 312 84.83 3.29 -11.19
C LEU A 312 84.03 2.03 -10.83
N GLY A 313 82.75 2.17 -10.50
CA GLY A 313 81.85 1.04 -10.31
C GLY A 313 81.50 0.36 -11.66
N ARG A 314 80.22 0.07 -11.88
CA ARG A 314 79.69 -0.41 -13.16
C ARG A 314 79.74 0.73 -14.17
N VAL A 315 80.69 0.66 -15.10
CA VAL A 315 80.87 1.68 -16.13
C VAL A 315 80.09 1.30 -17.38
N ARG A 316 79.43 2.29 -18.00
CA ARG A 316 78.88 2.17 -19.35
C ARG A 316 79.67 3.06 -20.31
N GLU A 317 80.21 2.48 -21.36
CA GLU A 317 80.78 3.25 -22.46
C GLU A 317 79.65 3.71 -23.40
N LYS A 318 79.58 5.02 -23.66
CA LYS A 318 78.66 5.58 -24.64
C LYS A 318 79.27 5.34 -26.02
N ASN A 319 78.86 4.25 -26.67
CA ASN A 319 79.43 3.84 -27.95
C ASN A 319 79.08 4.86 -29.06
N THR A 320 80.03 5.72 -29.42
CA THR A 320 79.88 6.79 -30.42
C THR A 320 79.89 6.28 -31.86
N GLN A 321 80.29 5.03 -32.11
CA GLN A 321 80.39 4.48 -33.47
C GLN A 321 79.09 3.87 -34.02
N LYS A 322 78.05 3.68 -33.19
CA LYS A 322 76.75 3.17 -33.64
C LYS A 322 75.67 4.25 -33.69
N GLY A 323 75.90 5.29 -34.50
CA GLY A 323 74.88 6.25 -34.94
C GLY A 323 74.21 7.07 -33.83
N PRO A 324 73.27 7.98 -34.18
CA PRO A 324 72.60 8.86 -33.22
C PRO A 324 71.58 8.08 -32.39
N LEU A 325 72.06 7.22 -31.50
CA LEU A 325 71.29 6.86 -30.32
C LEU A 325 71.25 8.10 -29.44
N SER A 326 70.07 8.72 -29.50
CA SER A 326 69.57 9.92 -28.82
C SER A 326 70.33 10.35 -27.56
N PRO A 327 70.39 11.67 -27.27
CA PRO A 327 70.83 12.16 -25.96
C PRO A 327 70.07 11.37 -24.89
N VAL A 328 70.80 10.51 -24.19
CA VAL A 328 70.19 9.66 -23.18
C VAL A 328 69.89 10.61 -22.02
N ASP A 329 68.61 10.89 -21.84
CA ASP A 329 68.07 11.70 -20.75
C ASP A 329 68.79 11.36 -19.43
N PRO A 330 69.48 12.34 -18.80
CA PRO A 330 70.19 12.14 -17.54
C PRO A 330 69.31 11.46 -16.47
N ALA A 331 68.00 11.72 -16.47
CA ALA A 331 67.05 11.10 -15.55
C ALA A 331 66.82 9.60 -15.80
N LYS A 332 67.02 9.13 -17.03
CA LYS A 332 66.98 7.70 -17.37
C LYS A 332 68.30 7.00 -17.03
N ILE A 333 69.44 7.69 -17.19
CA ILE A 333 70.74 7.13 -16.80
C ILE A 333 70.79 6.90 -15.28
N ALA A 334 70.29 7.85 -14.48
CA ALA A 334 70.23 7.73 -13.03
C ALA A 334 69.41 6.52 -12.53
N LYS A 335 68.50 5.98 -13.34
CA LYS A 335 67.69 4.78 -13.03
C LYS A 335 68.33 3.47 -13.48
N LEU A 336 69.37 3.53 -14.30
CA LEU A 336 70.09 2.35 -14.76
C LEU A 336 71.12 1.92 -13.71
N PRO A 337 71.46 0.63 -13.65
CA PRO A 337 72.41 0.09 -12.67
C PRO A 337 73.87 0.37 -13.08
N TYR A 338 74.18 1.60 -13.49
CA TYR A 338 75.54 2.03 -13.84
C TYR A 338 75.99 3.14 -12.90
N ASP A 339 77.24 3.09 -12.49
CA ASP A 339 77.84 3.98 -11.49
C ASP A 339 78.66 5.10 -12.16
N ALA A 340 79.05 4.93 -13.43
CA ALA A 340 79.70 5.98 -14.25
C ALA A 340 79.43 5.76 -15.76
N THR A 341 79.57 6.82 -16.55
CA THR A 341 79.51 6.76 -18.02
C THR A 341 80.77 7.37 -18.63
N ILE A 342 81.32 6.72 -19.66
CA ILE A 342 82.44 7.26 -20.45
C ILE A 342 81.86 7.84 -21.73
N GLU A 343 82.11 9.12 -21.96
CA GLU A 343 81.80 9.80 -23.21
C GLU A 343 83.11 10.00 -23.98
N GLN A 344 83.12 9.62 -25.26
CA GLN A 344 84.25 9.85 -26.13
C GLN A 344 84.03 11.13 -26.92
N GLU A 345 84.82 12.16 -26.61
CA GLU A 345 84.86 13.42 -27.34
C GLU A 345 86.06 13.46 -28.30
N PRO A 346 86.06 14.34 -29.32
CA PRO A 346 87.17 14.44 -30.27
C PRO A 346 88.52 14.79 -29.64
N ASP A 347 88.52 15.42 -28.47
CA ASP A 347 89.68 15.88 -27.71
C ASP A 347 90.04 14.97 -26.52
N GLY A 348 89.23 13.94 -26.22
CA GLY A 348 89.54 13.00 -25.14
C GLY A 348 88.40 12.07 -24.74
N LEU A 349 88.62 11.35 -23.63
CA LEU A 349 87.57 10.58 -22.96
C LEU A 349 87.11 11.37 -21.73
N GLU A 350 85.85 11.75 -21.69
CA GLU A 350 85.21 12.33 -20.52
C GLU A 350 84.56 11.24 -19.65
N PHE A 351 84.74 11.35 -18.35
CA PHE A 351 84.16 10.43 -17.37
C PHE A 351 83.09 11.16 -16.58
N ILE A 352 81.82 10.84 -16.86
CA ILE A 352 80.68 11.38 -16.12
C ILE A 352 80.37 10.46 -14.95
N VAL A 353 80.57 10.98 -13.75
CA VAL A 353 80.25 10.31 -12.50
C VAL A 353 78.86 10.75 -12.04
N HIS A 354 77.89 9.84 -12.08
CA HIS A 354 76.49 10.18 -11.75
C HIS A 354 76.24 10.37 -10.25
N SER A 355 77.15 9.89 -9.39
CA SER A 355 77.05 10.09 -7.94
C SER A 355 78.44 10.11 -7.28
N PRO A 356 78.79 11.15 -6.50
CA PRO A 356 80.14 11.34 -5.98
C PRO A 356 80.58 10.27 -4.97
N TRP A 357 79.65 9.60 -4.28
CA TRP A 357 79.94 8.48 -3.38
C TRP A 357 80.26 7.16 -4.11
N GLN A 358 80.00 7.08 -5.43
CA GLN A 358 80.21 5.88 -6.24
C GLN A 358 81.58 5.87 -6.92
N VAL A 359 82.35 6.95 -6.79
CA VAL A 359 83.74 7.04 -7.25
C VAL A 359 84.66 7.27 -6.07
N LYS A 360 85.66 6.41 -5.98
CA LYS A 360 86.64 6.45 -4.90
C LYS A 360 88.00 6.81 -5.48
N VAL A 361 88.48 8.02 -5.16
CA VAL A 361 89.89 8.35 -5.35
C VAL A 361 90.68 7.52 -4.34
N LEU A 362 91.51 6.61 -4.84
CA LEU A 362 92.24 5.68 -3.99
C LEU A 362 93.37 6.44 -3.26
N GLY A 363 93.15 6.73 -1.97
CA GLY A 363 94.15 7.33 -1.08
C GLY A 363 95.10 6.30 -0.47
N LYS A 364 96.28 6.75 -0.02
CA LYS A 364 97.40 5.91 0.50
C LYS A 364 96.98 4.90 1.60
N LYS A 365 96.03 5.27 2.47
CA LYS A 365 95.57 4.45 3.61
C LYS A 365 94.64 3.28 3.25
N GLN A 366 93.99 3.30 2.09
CA GLN A 366 93.02 2.26 1.72
C GLN A 366 93.64 1.07 0.98
N ILE A 367 94.97 0.99 0.96
CA ILE A 367 95.76 -0.11 0.38
C ILE A 367 96.67 -0.69 1.49
N GLU A 368 96.15 -0.79 2.70
CA GLU A 368 96.79 -1.53 3.79
C GLU A 368 96.39 -3.00 3.68
N GLY A 369 97.21 -3.74 2.95
CA GLY A 369 97.05 -5.18 2.68
C GLY A 369 98.08 -5.75 1.69
N TRP A 370 99.12 -4.99 1.37
CA TRP A 370 100.24 -5.43 0.55
C TRP A 370 101.43 -5.76 1.46
N PRO A 371 102.12 -6.91 1.27
CA PRO A 371 103.18 -7.33 2.16
C PRO A 371 104.28 -6.28 2.20
N HIS A 372 104.54 -5.79 3.41
CA HIS A 372 105.64 -4.90 3.74
C HIS A 372 106.95 -5.62 3.39
N ASN A 373 107.75 -5.06 2.46
CA ASN A 373 109.10 -5.55 2.22
C ASN A 373 110.05 -4.70 3.08
N PRO A 374 110.67 -5.25 4.13
CA PRO A 374 111.43 -4.49 5.13
C PRO A 374 112.82 -4.02 4.64
N LYS A 375 113.17 -4.17 3.36
CA LYS A 375 114.50 -3.82 2.84
C LYS A 375 114.77 -2.33 2.57
N TYR A 376 113.89 -1.42 2.99
CA TYR A 376 114.09 0.02 2.73
C TYR A 376 113.71 0.91 3.93
N GLU A 377 114.20 0.54 5.12
CA GLU A 377 114.35 1.44 6.27
C GLU A 377 115.80 1.95 6.34
N ALA A 378 116.04 3.06 5.65
CA ALA A 378 117.12 4.00 5.94
C ALA A 378 116.79 5.25 5.14
N PHE A 379 116.03 6.15 5.78
CA PHE A 379 115.97 7.62 5.63
C PHE A 379 114.65 8.11 6.22
#